data_AF-A0A516R758-F1
#
_entry.id   AF-A0A516R758-F1
#
_cell.length_a   1.000
_cell.length_b   1.000
_cell.length_c   1.000
_cell.angle_alpha   90.00
_cell.angle_beta   90.00
_cell.angle_gamma   90.00
#
_symmetry.space_group_name_H-M   'P 1'
#
loop_
_entity.id
_entity.type
_entity.pdbx_description
1 polymer ?
#
loop_
_entity_poly.entity_id
_entity_poly.type
_entity_poly.pdbx_seq_one_letter_code
_entity_poly.pdbx_strand_id
1 'polypeptide(L)' 'MTANGAAGESHSAACVEEAEDTVKELRAALERAGISLPSLRVDPATVARQAPCPLVDLGRCSVAAAARLAARLRAEGAHP' A
#
# COMPACT_ATOMS: atom_id res chain seq x y z
N MET A 1 5.02 36.61 1.24
CA MET A 1 3.74 36.42 1.97
C MET A 1 2.86 35.55 1.07
N THR A 2 2.40 34.45 1.62
CA THR A 2 1.90 33.21 0.99
C THR A 2 0.54 33.33 0.28
N ALA A 3 0.41 32.67 -0.88
CA ALA A 3 -0.86 32.32 -1.52
C ALA A 3 -0.68 30.94 -2.18
N ASN A 4 -1.58 29.96 -2.12
CA ASN A 4 -2.80 29.75 -1.34
C ASN A 4 -3.06 28.23 -1.39
N GLY A 5 -3.13 27.57 -0.24
CA GLY A 5 -3.21 26.11 -0.10
C GLY A 5 -4.64 25.57 -0.03
N ALA A 6 -5.48 25.84 -1.03
CA ALA A 6 -6.90 25.43 -1.02
C ALA A 6 -7.22 24.24 -1.95
N ALA A 7 -6.27 23.78 -2.77
CA ALA A 7 -6.46 22.61 -3.65
C ALA A 7 -5.82 21.31 -3.10
N GLY A 8 -5.10 21.39 -1.98
CA GLY A 8 -4.34 20.27 -1.41
C GLY A 8 -5.13 19.38 -0.45
N GLU A 9 -6.18 19.89 0.19
CA GLU A 9 -6.92 19.15 1.23
C GLU A 9 -7.83 18.06 0.66
N SER A 10 -8.58 18.34 -0.42
CA SER A 10 -9.44 17.33 -1.07
C SER A 10 -8.64 16.26 -1.81
N HIS A 11 -7.52 16.63 -2.41
CA HIS A 11 -6.64 15.66 -3.09
C HIS A 11 -5.94 14.74 -2.08
N SER A 12 -5.61 15.29 -0.91
CA SER A 12 -4.99 14.56 0.19
C SER A 12 -5.88 13.43 0.72
N ALA A 13 -7.15 13.74 1.05
CA ALA A 13 -8.08 12.74 1.57
C ALA A 13 -8.42 11.65 0.54
N ALA A 14 -8.61 12.03 -0.73
CA ALA A 14 -8.87 11.07 -1.81
C ALA A 14 -7.69 10.12 -2.05
N CYS A 15 -6.45 10.60 -1.96
CA CYS A 15 -5.27 9.73 -2.06
C CYS A 15 -5.19 8.73 -0.90
N VAL A 16 -5.56 9.13 0.32
CA VAL A 16 -5.55 8.24 1.48
C VAL A 16 -6.61 7.15 1.34
N GLU A 17 -7.83 7.51 0.93
CA GLU A 17 -8.90 6.54 0.68
C GLU A 17 -8.52 5.52 -0.40
N GLU A 18 -7.95 5.98 -1.53
CA GLU A 18 -7.44 5.11 -2.59
C GLU A 18 -6.34 4.16 -2.09
N ALA A 19 -5.43 4.66 -1.25
CA ALA A 19 -4.39 3.82 -0.65
C ALA A 19 -4.96 2.79 0.33
N GLU A 20 -5.95 3.15 1.13
CA GLU A 20 -6.64 2.22 2.02
C GLU A 20 -7.38 1.13 1.25
N ASP A 21 -8.05 1.49 0.15
CA ASP A 21 -8.74 0.53 -0.70
C ASP A 21 -7.75 -0.44 -1.37
N THR A 22 -6.67 0.11 -1.93
CA THR A 22 -5.55 -0.66 -2.48
C THR A 22 -4.96 -1.63 -1.45
N VAL A 23 -4.81 -1.20 -0.18
CA VAL A 23 -4.34 -2.07 0.91
C VAL A 23 -5.32 -3.20 1.22
N LYS A 24 -6.64 -2.94 1.19
CA LYS A 24 -7.67 -3.97 1.38
C LYS A 24 -7.64 -4.99 0.24
N GLU A 25 -7.58 -4.54 -1.00
CA GLU A 25 -7.49 -5.41 -2.17
C GLU A 25 -6.21 -6.28 -2.13
N LEU A 26 -5.07 -5.66 -1.82
CA LEU A 26 -3.80 -6.37 -1.67
C LEU A 26 -3.88 -7.41 -0.55
N ARG A 27 -4.47 -7.07 0.61
CA ARG A 27 -4.68 -8.03 1.70
C ARG A 27 -5.51 -9.22 1.23
N ALA A 28 -6.65 -8.98 0.58
CA ALA A 28 -7.51 -10.04 0.08
C ALA A 28 -6.80 -10.92 -0.96
N ALA A 29 -5.98 -10.33 -1.83
CA ALA A 29 -5.17 -11.08 -2.80
C ALA A 29 -4.11 -11.97 -2.13
N LEU A 30 -3.43 -11.46 -1.11
CA LEU A 30 -2.45 -12.21 -0.33
C LEU A 30 -3.12 -13.35 0.44
N GLU A 31 -4.27 -13.12 1.07
CA GLU A 31 -5.03 -14.15 1.80
C GLU A 31 -5.48 -15.28 0.87
N ARG A 32 -5.96 -14.95 -0.34
CA ARG A 32 -6.27 -15.94 -1.39
C ARG A 32 -5.05 -16.76 -1.81
N ALA A 33 -3.85 -16.18 -1.71
CA ALA A 33 -2.59 -16.88 -1.95
C ALA A 33 -2.04 -17.63 -0.71
N GLY A 34 -2.79 -17.65 0.41
CA GLY A 34 -2.36 -18.27 1.66
C GLY A 34 -1.21 -17.53 2.34
N ILE A 35 -1.11 -16.22 2.12
CA ILE A 35 -0.11 -15.32 2.72
C ILE A 35 -0.85 -14.35 3.64
N SER A 36 -0.46 -14.30 4.91
CA SER A 36 -0.99 -13.31 5.86
C SER A 36 0.09 -12.28 6.21
N LEU A 37 -0.22 -11.00 5.96
CA LEU A 37 0.60 -9.86 6.37
C LEU A 37 -0.17 -9.03 7.41
N PRO A 38 -0.06 -9.35 8.70
CA PRO A 38 -0.79 -8.62 9.75
C PRO A 38 -0.32 -7.17 9.91
N SER A 39 0.91 -6.87 9.48
CA SER A 39 1.49 -5.52 9.52
C SER A 39 1.15 -4.63 8.32
N LEU A 40 0.52 -5.18 7.28
CA LEU A 40 0.18 -4.46 6.05
C LEU A 40 -0.77 -3.29 6.35
N ARG A 41 -0.34 -2.06 6.08
CA ARG A 41 -1.13 -0.84 6.34
C ARG A 41 -0.64 0.32 5.48
N VAL A 42 -1.44 1.38 5.37
CA VAL A 42 -0.95 2.68 4.87
C VAL A 42 0.07 3.23 5.87
N ASP A 43 1.21 3.70 5.39
CA ASP A 43 2.27 4.25 6.23
C ASP A 43 1.82 5.60 6.84
N PRO A 44 1.66 5.68 8.17
CA PRO A 44 1.12 6.87 8.82
C PRO A 44 2.04 8.09 8.70
N ALA A 45 3.35 7.89 8.49
CA ALA A 45 4.30 9.00 8.34
C ALA A 45 4.14 9.72 6.98
N THR A 46 3.67 9.02 5.95
CA THR A 46 3.40 9.60 4.63
C THR A 46 2.07 10.34 4.55
N VAL A 47 1.12 10.00 5.42
CA VAL A 47 -0.19 10.66 5.53
C VAL A 47 -0.10 12.04 6.19
N ALA A 48 0.88 12.26 7.08
CA ALA A 48 1.03 13.53 7.81
C ALA A 48 1.67 14.68 6.98
N ARG A 49 1.94 14.49 5.68
CA ARG A 49 2.57 15.49 4.81
C ARG A 49 1.55 16.46 4.20
N GLN A 50 1.98 17.71 3.98
CA GLN A 50 1.17 18.76 3.31
C GLN A 50 0.70 18.38 1.89
N ALA A 51 1.43 17.49 1.21
CA ALA A 51 0.98 16.78 0.02
C ALA A 51 1.22 15.29 0.30
N PRO A 52 0.20 14.54 0.73
CA PRO A 52 0.39 13.14 1.08
C PRO A 52 0.55 12.31 -0.18
N CYS A 53 1.64 11.56 -0.21
CA CYS A 53 1.88 10.48 -1.17
C CYS A 53 1.80 9.20 -0.34
N PRO A 54 0.61 8.65 -0.09
CA PRO A 54 0.46 7.53 0.83
C PRO A 54 1.25 6.32 0.32
N LEU A 55 2.19 5.87 1.14
CA LEU A 55 2.94 4.64 0.88
C LEU A 55 2.30 3.49 1.64
N VAL A 56 2.50 2.27 1.14
CA VAL A 56 2.07 1.06 1.84
C VAL A 56 3.24 0.48 2.63
N ASP A 57 3.08 0.38 3.94
CA ASP A 57 4.01 -0.38 4.79
C ASP A 57 3.62 -1.87 4.76
N LEU A 58 4.47 -2.68 4.13
CA LEU A 58 4.32 -4.13 4.05
C LEU A 58 4.67 -4.83 5.38
N GLY A 59 5.49 -4.20 6.22
CA GLY A 59 5.99 -4.71 7.48
C GLY A 59 6.76 -6.04 7.39
N ARG A 60 6.71 -6.83 8.47
CA ARG A 60 7.47 -8.09 8.57
C ARG A 60 6.64 -9.26 8.07
N CYS A 61 7.15 -9.97 7.06
CA CYS A 61 6.59 -11.22 6.60
C CYS A 61 7.44 -12.42 7.07
N SER A 62 6.83 -13.60 7.22
CA SER A 62 7.58 -14.83 7.48
C SER A 62 8.35 -15.27 6.23
N VAL A 63 9.45 -16.02 6.40
CA VAL A 63 10.24 -16.54 5.26
C VAL A 63 9.37 -17.40 4.33
N ALA A 64 8.44 -18.19 4.87
CA ALA A 64 7.50 -18.97 4.08
C ALA A 64 6.54 -18.10 3.26
N ALA A 65 6.02 -17.02 3.84
CA ALA A 65 5.20 -16.03 3.13
C ALA A 65 6.00 -15.32 2.02
N ALA A 66 7.23 -14.90 2.32
CA ALA A 66 8.13 -14.28 1.35
C ALA A 66 8.43 -15.22 0.16
N ALA A 67 8.71 -16.50 0.42
CA ALA A 67 8.96 -17.49 -0.62
C ALA A 67 7.72 -17.71 -1.53
N ARG A 68 6.52 -17.80 -0.94
CA ARG A 68 5.25 -17.91 -1.69
C ARG A 68 5.00 -16.67 -2.54
N LEU A 69 5.21 -15.48 -1.98
CA LEU A 69 5.08 -14.22 -2.69
C LEU A 69 6.04 -14.16 -3.89
N ALA A 70 7.32 -14.49 -3.68
CA ALA A 70 8.32 -14.51 -4.75
C ALA A 70 8.03 -15.55 -5.83
N ALA A 71 7.46 -16.70 -5.48
CA ALA A 71 7.03 -17.71 -6.46
C ALA A 71 5.87 -17.18 -7.31
N ARG A 72 4.88 -16.54 -6.69
CA ARG A 72 3.72 -15.98 -7.40
C ARG A 72 4.10 -14.82 -8.31
N LEU A 73 4.91 -13.88 -7.83
CA LEU A 73 5.39 -12.75 -8.62
C LEU A 73 6.22 -13.21 -9.83
N ARG A 74 6.99 -14.30 -9.73
CA ARG A 74 7.70 -14.88 -10.88
C ARG A 74 6.76 -15.56 -11.88
N ALA A 75 5.66 -16.15 -11.40
CA ALA A 75 4.65 -16.75 -12.27
C ALA A 75 3.84 -15.68 -13.02
N GLU A 76 3.56 -14.54 -12.40
CA GLU A 76 2.83 -13.41 -13.01
C GLU A 76 3.75 -12.50 -13.83
N GLY A 77 5.02 -12.37 -13.42
CA GLY A 77 6.07 -11.56 -14.04
C GLY A 77 6.89 -12.28 -15.10
N ALA A 78 6.48 -13.48 -15.53
CA ALA A 78 6.90 -14.06 -16.80
C ALA A 78 6.24 -13.29 -17.94
N HIS A 79 6.59 -12.00 -18.06
CA HIS A 79 6.36 -11.23 -19.25
C HIS A 79 7.31 -11.78 -20.33
N PRO A 80 6.82 -12.26 -21.49
CA PRO A 80 7.72 -12.64 -22.59
C PRO A 80 8.59 -11.46 -23.06
#